data_AF-A0A328WMC7-F1
#
_entry.id   AF-A0A328WMC7-F1
#
_cell.length_a   1.000
_cell.length_b   1.000
_cell.length_c   1.000
_cell.angle_alpha   90.00
_cell.angle_beta   90.00
_cell.angle_gamma   90.00
#
_symmetry.space_group_name_H-M   'P 1'
#
loop_
_entity.id
_entity.type
_entity.pdbx_description
1 polymer ?
#
loop_
_entity_poly.entity_id
_entity_poly.type
_entity_poly.pdbx_seq_one_letter_code
_entity_poly.pdbx_strand_id
1 'polypeptide(L)'
;MKKKFYILPILSFLIISLLFLNYFDFSIFTKKDKISSEIESEIPKSSFNLKRDFLEFKTKMNKSDTIKIWFDHSVCNFQGYERIKISKKSDSIYVISEFKDETFDDIPEWKLMYSKSIQINDTNWRFEDFIKLNLNRMNKSVTENDRLVLQIINKDDKIEFYTNGLVDYNIFLKDYVNIMRELLPSKKYFIHDVDIIHE
;
A
#
# COMPACT_ATOMS: atom_id res chain seq x y z
N MET A 1 46.78 67.91 31.05
CA MET A 1 45.46 67.48 30.53
C MET A 1 45.36 65.96 30.61
N LYS A 2 44.54 65.40 31.50
CA LYS A 2 44.33 63.95 31.64
C LYS A 2 42.99 63.57 30.99
N LYS A 3 43.01 62.82 29.88
CA LYS A 3 41.81 62.20 29.30
C LYS A 3 41.55 60.88 30.02
N LYS A 4 40.48 60.81 30.82
CA LYS A 4 39.98 59.55 31.38
C LYS A 4 39.19 58.82 30.29
N PHE A 5 39.65 57.62 29.94
CA PHE A 5 39.00 56.73 28.97
C PHE A 5 37.87 55.94 29.67
N TYR A 6 36.64 56.11 29.17
CA TYR A 6 35.46 55.36 29.58
C TYR A 6 35.45 53.99 28.89
N ILE A 7 36.25 53.03 29.37
CA ILE A 7 36.33 51.67 28.79
C ILE A 7 35.47 50.66 29.58
N LEU A 8 35.16 50.93 30.85
CA LEU A 8 34.42 49.99 31.71
C LEU A 8 32.92 49.77 31.37
N PRO A 9 32.10 50.77 30.97
CA PRO A 9 30.66 50.54 30.82
C PRO A 9 30.28 49.84 29.51
N ILE A 10 31.17 49.80 28.52
CA ILE A 10 30.92 49.17 27.21
C ILE A 10 31.12 47.65 27.31
N LEU A 11 32.08 47.21 28.13
CA LEU A 11 32.38 45.79 28.32
C LEU A 11 31.27 45.05 29.10
N SER A 12 30.59 45.73 30.03
CA SER A 12 29.49 45.12 30.79
C SER A 12 28.23 44.91 29.95
N PHE A 13 27.93 45.80 29.00
CA PHE A 13 26.79 45.65 28.09
C PHE A 13 26.98 44.48 27.10
N LEU A 14 28.21 44.27 26.62
CA LEU A 14 28.54 43.17 25.72
C LEU A 14 28.42 41.80 26.39
N ILE A 15 28.85 41.68 27.66
CA ILE A 15 28.76 40.41 28.41
C ILE A 15 27.30 40.04 28.71
N ILE A 16 26.45 41.03 29.06
CA ILE A 16 25.02 40.79 29.33
C ILE A 16 24.28 40.37 28.04
N SER A 17 24.62 40.96 26.89
CA SER A 17 24.04 40.58 25.58
C SER A 17 24.41 39.15 25.16
N LEU A 18 25.65 38.71 25.41
CA LEU A 18 26.11 37.35 25.11
C LEU A 18 25.45 36.29 26.02
N LEU A 19 25.13 36.63 27.27
CA LEU A 19 24.43 35.72 28.17
C LEU A 19 22.93 35.58 27.82
N PHE A 20 22.28 36.64 27.33
CA PHE A 20 20.89 36.59 26.90
C PHE A 20 20.67 35.76 25.62
N LEU A 21 21.60 35.81 24.65
CA LEU A 21 21.52 34.99 23.43
C LEU A 21 21.63 33.49 23.73
N ASN A 22 22.55 33.11 24.63
CA ASN A 22 22.72 31.71 25.02
C ASN A 22 21.51 31.14 25.79
N TYR A 23 20.80 31.95 26.57
CA TYR A 23 19.60 31.50 27.28
C TYR A 23 18.39 31.31 26.35
N PHE A 24 18.27 32.11 25.29
CA PHE A 24 17.18 32.00 24.34
C PHE A 24 17.30 30.75 23.47
N ASP A 25 18.50 30.44 22.98
CA ASP A 25 18.75 29.24 22.17
C ASP A 25 18.54 27.94 22.95
N PHE A 26 18.92 27.89 24.23
CA PHE A 26 18.69 26.72 25.08
C PHE A 26 17.19 26.49 25.37
N SER A 27 16.40 27.56 25.46
CA SER A 27 14.94 27.47 25.66
C SER A 27 14.18 27.01 24.41
N ILE A 28 14.67 27.37 23.21
CA ILE A 28 14.08 26.92 21.94
C ILE A 28 14.50 25.47 21.64
N PHE A 29 15.74 25.09 21.94
CA PHE A 29 16.23 23.72 21.72
C PHE A 29 15.51 22.71 22.62
N THR A 30 15.36 23.01 23.91
CA THR A 30 14.62 22.15 24.86
C THR A 30 13.13 22.01 24.54
N LYS A 31 12.50 23.04 23.96
CA LYS A 31 11.09 22.97 23.54
C LYS A 31 10.91 22.18 22.24
N LYS A 32 11.89 22.21 21.34
CA LYS A 32 11.87 21.48 20.07
C LYS A 32 12.01 19.97 20.29
N ASP A 33 12.88 19.55 21.20
CA ASP A 33 13.08 18.13 21.54
C ASP A 33 11.85 17.52 22.24
N LYS A 34 11.16 18.32 23.08
CA LYS A 34 9.95 17.90 23.79
C LYS A 34 8.72 17.76 22.88
N ILE A 35 8.67 18.52 21.78
CA ILE A 35 7.59 18.43 20.78
C ILE A 35 7.82 17.26 19.81
N SER A 36 9.07 16.89 19.52
CA SER A 36 9.37 15.71 18.70
C SER A 36 9.15 14.37 19.41
N SER A 37 9.25 14.32 20.75
CA SER A 37 9.07 13.07 21.51
C SER A 37 7.62 12.69 21.80
N GLU A 38 6.65 13.59 21.62
CA GLU A 38 5.22 13.32 21.88
C GLU A 38 4.41 12.93 20.63
N ILE A 39 4.98 13.02 19.42
CA ILE A 39 4.31 12.68 18.13
C ILE A 39 4.92 11.43 17.47
N GLU A 40 5.76 10.68 18.17
CA GLU A 40 6.02 9.29 17.82
C GLU A 40 5.05 8.43 18.64
N SER A 41 3.76 8.55 18.34
CA SER A 41 2.79 7.54 18.77
C SER A 41 3.35 6.21 18.28
N GLU A 42 3.81 5.34 19.19
CA GLU A 42 4.27 3.99 18.86
C GLU A 42 3.31 3.41 17.85
N ILE A 43 3.80 3.13 16.63
CA ILE A 43 2.96 2.52 15.60
C ILE A 43 2.45 1.21 16.23
N PRO A 44 1.14 1.09 16.50
CA PRO A 44 0.63 -0.01 17.29
C PRO A 44 0.99 -1.31 16.58
N LYS A 45 1.61 -2.23 17.32
CA LYS A 45 1.99 -3.55 16.80
C LYS A 45 0.74 -4.21 16.20
N SER A 46 0.83 -4.64 14.95
CA SER A 46 -0.30 -5.24 14.27
C SER A 46 -0.74 -6.57 14.89
N SER A 47 -2.05 -6.68 15.09
CA SER A 47 -2.77 -7.91 15.44
C SER A 47 -3.35 -8.64 14.22
N PHE A 48 -3.23 -8.03 13.02
CA PHE A 48 -3.68 -8.62 11.76
C PHE A 48 -2.86 -9.86 11.44
N ASN A 49 -3.55 -10.98 11.22
CA ASN A 49 -2.95 -12.22 10.73
C ASN A 49 -3.58 -12.56 9.39
N LEU A 50 -2.78 -12.66 8.34
CA LEU A 50 -3.31 -12.87 6.99
C LEU A 50 -4.14 -14.16 6.89
N LYS A 51 -3.65 -15.28 7.43
CA LYS A 51 -4.34 -16.58 7.32
C LYS A 51 -5.71 -16.59 7.99
N ARG A 52 -5.90 -15.81 9.05
CA ARG A 52 -7.16 -15.72 9.80
C ARG A 52 -8.07 -14.60 9.29
N ASP A 53 -7.49 -13.45 8.93
CA ASP A 53 -8.21 -12.19 8.80
C ASP A 53 -8.34 -11.70 7.34
N PHE A 54 -7.88 -12.46 6.34
CA PHE A 54 -7.87 -12.06 4.92
C PHE A 54 -9.24 -11.80 4.26
N LEU A 55 -10.34 -12.22 4.88
CA LEU A 55 -11.70 -11.90 4.42
C LEU A 55 -12.26 -10.62 5.05
N GLU A 56 -11.55 -10.03 6.02
CA GLU A 56 -11.97 -8.85 6.78
C GLU A 56 -10.85 -7.80 6.88
N PHE A 57 -9.87 -7.84 5.98
CA PHE A 57 -8.67 -7.02 6.04
C PHE A 57 -8.99 -5.51 6.03
N LYS A 58 -10.09 -5.06 5.42
CA LYS A 58 -10.49 -3.64 5.46
C LYS A 58 -10.60 -3.12 6.89
N THR A 59 -11.12 -3.97 7.79
CA THR A 59 -11.42 -3.65 9.19
C THR A 59 -10.30 -4.06 10.14
N LYS A 60 -9.63 -5.18 9.85
CA LYS A 60 -8.63 -5.79 10.75
C LYS A 60 -7.21 -5.24 10.56
N MET A 61 -6.86 -4.75 9.37
CA MET A 61 -5.54 -4.14 9.14
C MET A 61 -5.37 -2.84 9.93
N ASN A 62 -4.15 -2.61 10.42
CA ASN A 62 -3.75 -1.33 11.00
C ASN A 62 -2.73 -0.60 10.12
N LYS A 63 -2.29 0.61 10.53
CA LYS A 63 -1.39 1.47 9.75
C LYS A 63 -0.01 0.84 9.45
N SER A 64 0.42 -0.16 10.22
CA SER A 64 1.66 -0.91 9.98
C SER A 64 1.50 -2.05 8.97
N ASP A 65 0.26 -2.42 8.64
CA ASP A 65 -0.02 -3.51 7.72
C ASP A 65 -0.03 -3.05 6.27
N THR A 66 0.53 -3.89 5.41
CA THR A 66 0.43 -3.76 3.96
C THR A 66 0.19 -5.13 3.38
N ILE A 67 -0.92 -5.29 2.65
CA ILE A 67 -1.15 -6.47 1.82
C ILE A 67 -0.56 -6.19 0.44
N LYS A 68 0.22 -7.14 -0.05
CA LYS A 68 0.70 -7.18 -1.43
C LYS A 68 0.00 -8.32 -2.14
N ILE A 69 -0.54 -8.05 -3.31
CA ILE A 69 -1.19 -9.05 -4.15
C ILE A 69 -0.42 -9.12 -5.44
N TRP A 70 -0.14 -10.34 -5.90
CA TRP A 70 0.41 -10.60 -7.22
C TRP A 70 -0.59 -11.45 -7.98
N PHE A 71 -0.92 -11.04 -9.20
CA PHE A 71 -1.86 -11.72 -10.08
C PHE A 71 -1.20 -11.97 -11.42
N ASP A 72 -1.13 -13.24 -11.81
CA ASP A 72 -0.85 -13.67 -13.17
C ASP A 72 -2.10 -13.58 -14.07
N HIS A 73 -2.09 -12.64 -15.01
CA HIS A 73 -3.13 -12.46 -16.03
C HIS A 73 -2.81 -13.20 -17.35
N SER A 74 -1.69 -13.91 -17.43
CA SER A 74 -1.21 -14.51 -18.68
C SER A 74 -2.20 -15.56 -19.22
N VAL A 75 -2.43 -15.58 -20.52
CA VAL A 75 -3.31 -16.56 -21.18
C VAL A 75 -2.81 -16.81 -22.60
N CYS A 76 -2.69 -18.09 -22.98
CA CYS A 76 -2.13 -18.49 -24.28
C CYS A 76 -0.76 -17.81 -24.52
N ASN A 77 -0.69 -16.91 -25.51
CA ASN A 77 0.53 -16.18 -25.86
C ASN A 77 0.65 -14.82 -25.16
N PHE A 78 -0.38 -14.38 -24.43
CA PHE A 78 -0.35 -13.15 -23.65
C PHE A 78 0.27 -13.41 -22.27
N GLN A 79 1.24 -12.59 -21.89
CA GLN A 79 1.92 -12.54 -20.61
C GLN A 79 1.69 -11.18 -19.97
N GLY A 80 1.01 -11.19 -18.82
CA GLY A 80 0.58 -9.99 -18.13
C GLY A 80 0.51 -10.21 -16.63
N TYR A 81 0.99 -9.24 -15.86
CA TYR A 81 1.08 -9.34 -14.40
C TYR A 81 0.54 -8.09 -13.73
N GLU A 82 -0.29 -8.25 -12.72
CA GLU A 82 -0.75 -7.17 -11.85
C GLU A 82 -0.12 -7.31 -10.46
N ARG A 83 0.29 -6.18 -9.89
CA ARG A 83 0.63 -6.07 -8.47
C ARG A 83 -0.26 -5.03 -7.82
N ILE A 84 -0.90 -5.43 -6.72
CA ILE A 84 -1.78 -4.56 -5.94
C ILE A 84 -1.19 -4.39 -4.55
N LYS A 85 -1.06 -3.15 -4.10
CA LYS A 85 -0.66 -2.80 -2.74
C LYS A 85 -1.83 -2.17 -2.02
N ILE A 86 -2.21 -2.75 -0.89
CA ILE A 86 -3.27 -2.26 -0.01
C ILE A 86 -2.64 -1.89 1.33
N SER A 87 -2.81 -0.66 1.77
CA SER A 87 -2.37 -0.19 3.10
C SER A 87 -3.49 0.52 3.85
N LYS A 88 -3.45 0.51 5.18
CA LYS A 88 -4.46 1.19 6.01
C LYS A 88 -4.12 2.66 6.21
N LYS A 89 -5.12 3.54 6.09
CA LYS A 89 -5.03 4.97 6.40
C LYS A 89 -6.27 5.44 7.16
N SER A 90 -6.19 5.43 8.49
CA SER A 90 -7.33 5.79 9.38
C SER A 90 -8.56 4.96 9.02
N ASP A 91 -9.69 5.60 8.69
CA ASP A 91 -10.97 4.97 8.35
C ASP A 91 -11.07 4.58 6.88
N SER A 92 -9.94 4.55 6.19
CA SER A 92 -9.83 4.15 4.80
C SER A 92 -8.67 3.19 4.59
N ILE A 93 -8.66 2.57 3.44
CA ILE A 93 -7.50 1.89 2.88
C ILE A 93 -7.07 2.63 1.62
N TYR A 94 -5.79 2.50 1.29
CA TYR A 94 -5.22 3.03 0.07
C TYR A 94 -4.78 1.87 -0.80
N VAL A 95 -5.30 1.84 -2.03
CA VAL A 95 -5.08 0.76 -3.00
C VAL A 95 -4.32 1.35 -4.18
N ILE A 96 -3.18 0.75 -4.49
CA ILE A 96 -2.37 1.03 -5.68
C ILE A 96 -2.35 -0.24 -6.51
N SER A 97 -2.68 -0.16 -7.79
CA SER A 97 -2.54 -1.25 -8.75
C SER A 97 -1.59 -0.82 -9.88
N GLU A 98 -0.65 -1.70 -10.21
CA GLU A 98 0.27 -1.56 -11.31
C GLU A 98 0.23 -2.81 -12.17
N PHE A 99 0.33 -2.64 -13.48
CA PHE A 99 0.30 -3.72 -14.45
C PHE A 99 1.56 -3.72 -15.30
N LYS A 100 2.01 -4.92 -15.70
CA LYS A 100 3.14 -5.11 -16.62
C LYS A 100 2.73 -6.10 -17.70
N ASP A 101 2.83 -5.67 -18.95
CA ASP A 101 2.66 -6.49 -20.16
C ASP A 101 4.05 -6.93 -20.64
N GLU A 102 4.27 -8.24 -20.79
CA GLU A 102 5.53 -8.79 -21.30
C GLU A 102 5.42 -9.31 -22.75
N THR A 103 4.26 -9.15 -23.38
CA THR A 103 3.97 -9.68 -24.73
C THR A 103 4.24 -8.65 -25.81
N PHE A 104 3.77 -7.43 -25.60
CA PHE A 104 3.73 -6.40 -26.65
C PHE A 104 4.71 -5.24 -26.39
N ASP A 105 5.23 -5.10 -25.17
CA ASP A 105 6.19 -4.07 -24.81
C ASP A 105 7.62 -4.54 -25.09
N ASP A 106 8.39 -3.78 -25.88
CA ASP A 106 9.82 -4.05 -26.15
C ASP A 106 10.67 -4.02 -24.86
N ILE A 107 10.25 -3.20 -23.90
CA ILE A 107 10.85 -3.09 -22.56
C ILE A 107 9.70 -3.11 -21.54
N PRO A 108 9.36 -4.28 -20.97
CA PRO A 108 8.26 -4.40 -20.03
C PRO A 108 8.49 -3.60 -18.74
N GLU A 109 7.62 -2.62 -18.49
CA GLU A 109 7.66 -1.79 -17.28
C GLU A 109 6.34 -1.86 -16.50
N TRP A 110 6.43 -1.68 -15.18
CA TRP A 110 5.25 -1.58 -14.33
C TRP A 110 4.58 -0.22 -14.53
N LYS A 111 3.36 -0.22 -15.07
CA LYS A 111 2.54 0.96 -15.35
C LYS A 111 1.47 1.09 -14.27
N LEU A 112 1.35 2.28 -13.65
CA LEU A 112 0.29 2.58 -12.70
C LEU A 112 -1.08 2.51 -13.38
N MET A 113 -1.97 1.65 -12.90
CA MET A 113 -3.34 1.52 -13.43
C MET A 113 -4.31 2.39 -12.66
N TYR A 114 -4.29 2.30 -11.34
CA TYR A 114 -5.06 3.19 -10.50
C TYR A 114 -4.44 3.32 -9.11
N SER A 115 -4.77 4.42 -8.46
CA SER A 115 -4.48 4.67 -7.05
C SER A 115 -5.72 5.30 -6.43
N LYS A 116 -6.32 4.65 -5.44
CA LYS A 116 -7.59 5.10 -4.85
C LYS A 116 -7.58 4.93 -3.34
N SER A 117 -8.12 5.92 -2.65
CA SER A 117 -8.51 5.79 -1.24
C SER A 117 -9.93 5.26 -1.17
N ILE A 118 -10.15 4.18 -0.43
CA ILE A 118 -11.43 3.48 -0.32
C ILE A 118 -11.83 3.52 1.15
N GLN A 119 -13.02 4.06 1.45
CA GLN A 119 -13.49 4.13 2.83
C GLN A 119 -13.77 2.71 3.36
N ILE A 120 -13.60 2.50 4.66
CA ILE A 120 -13.83 1.18 5.29
C ILE A 120 -15.27 0.68 5.09
N ASN A 121 -16.24 1.60 5.00
CA ASN A 121 -17.66 1.34 4.76
C ASN A 121 -18.03 1.35 3.26
N ASP A 122 -17.05 1.43 2.35
CA ASP A 122 -17.29 1.36 0.92
C ASP A 122 -17.77 -0.04 0.53
N THR A 123 -18.95 -0.08 -0.10
CA THR A 123 -19.63 -1.30 -0.54
C THR A 123 -19.37 -1.64 -2.01
N ASN A 124 -18.73 -0.74 -2.77
CA ASN A 124 -18.47 -0.92 -4.20
C ASN A 124 -17.17 -1.71 -4.41
N TRP A 125 -16.16 -1.49 -3.56
CA TRP A 125 -14.93 -2.26 -3.64
C TRP A 125 -15.06 -3.61 -2.96
N ARG A 126 -15.33 -4.66 -3.73
CA ARG A 126 -15.71 -5.98 -3.21
C ARG A 126 -14.60 -7.03 -3.31
N PHE A 127 -13.33 -6.64 -3.12
CA PHE A 127 -12.20 -7.58 -3.24
C PHE A 127 -12.26 -8.73 -2.21
N GLU A 128 -12.71 -8.47 -0.98
CA GLU A 128 -12.94 -9.55 0.02
C GLU A 128 -13.98 -10.57 -0.48
N ASP A 129 -15.01 -10.13 -1.23
CA ASP A 129 -15.99 -11.03 -1.84
C ASP A 129 -15.38 -11.85 -2.97
N PHE A 130 -14.49 -11.26 -3.79
CA PHE A 130 -13.75 -11.99 -4.83
C PHE A 130 -12.99 -13.16 -4.20
N ILE A 131 -12.29 -12.90 -3.10
CA ILE A 131 -11.56 -13.93 -2.37
C ILE A 131 -12.51 -14.98 -1.79
N LYS A 132 -13.64 -14.55 -1.21
CA LYS A 132 -14.65 -15.44 -0.64
C LYS A 132 -15.25 -16.39 -1.69
N LEU A 133 -15.53 -15.90 -2.89
CA LEU A 133 -16.05 -16.71 -4.01
C LEU A 133 -15.04 -17.76 -4.50
N ASN A 134 -13.76 -17.53 -4.26
CA ASN A 134 -12.66 -18.34 -4.80
C ASN A 134 -11.95 -19.18 -3.73
N LEU A 135 -12.51 -19.33 -2.53
CA LEU A 135 -11.89 -20.10 -1.43
C LEU A 135 -11.59 -21.56 -1.79
N ASN A 136 -12.39 -22.17 -2.67
CA ASN A 136 -12.16 -23.53 -3.17
C ASN A 136 -10.86 -23.68 -3.96
N ARG A 137 -10.25 -22.58 -4.42
CA ARG A 137 -8.98 -22.54 -5.16
C ARG A 137 -7.77 -22.28 -4.26
N MET A 138 -7.99 -21.99 -2.98
CA MET A 138 -6.96 -21.58 -2.02
C MET A 138 -6.17 -22.77 -1.49
N ASN A 139 -4.83 -22.70 -1.53
CA ASN A 139 -3.90 -23.65 -0.90
C ASN A 139 -4.25 -25.14 -1.12
N LYS A 140 -4.84 -25.47 -2.28
CA LYS A 140 -5.20 -26.84 -2.64
C LYS A 140 -3.96 -27.68 -2.91
N SER A 141 -4.08 -29.00 -2.77
CA SER A 141 -3.03 -29.94 -3.19
C SER A 141 -2.75 -29.74 -4.68
N VAL A 142 -1.58 -29.22 -4.99
CA VAL A 142 -1.17 -28.84 -6.34
C VAL A 142 -0.98 -30.12 -7.18
N THR A 143 -1.75 -30.23 -8.25
CA THR A 143 -1.56 -31.22 -9.32
C THR A 143 -0.69 -30.63 -10.43
N GLU A 144 -0.23 -31.46 -11.37
CA GLU A 144 0.57 -31.01 -12.53
C GLU A 144 -0.13 -29.95 -13.39
N ASN A 145 -1.47 -29.94 -13.40
CA ASN A 145 -2.28 -29.03 -14.20
C ASN A 145 -2.69 -27.76 -13.43
N ASP A 146 -2.32 -27.65 -12.16
CA ASP A 146 -2.60 -26.47 -11.35
C ASP A 146 -1.59 -25.38 -11.63
N ARG A 147 -2.11 -24.19 -11.91
CA ARG A 147 -1.35 -22.97 -12.09
C ARG A 147 -1.60 -22.03 -10.93
N LEU A 148 -0.54 -21.50 -10.32
CA LEU A 148 -0.63 -20.41 -9.37
C LEU A 148 -1.08 -19.14 -10.10
N VAL A 149 -2.19 -18.54 -9.69
CA VAL A 149 -2.76 -17.36 -10.37
C VAL A 149 -2.81 -16.12 -9.50
N LEU A 150 -2.94 -16.28 -8.18
CA LEU A 150 -3.01 -15.17 -7.24
C LEU A 150 -2.20 -15.51 -5.98
N GLN A 151 -1.37 -14.57 -5.54
CA GLN A 151 -0.73 -14.60 -4.24
C GLN A 151 -1.15 -13.37 -3.43
N ILE A 152 -1.53 -13.59 -2.18
CA ILE A 152 -1.78 -12.52 -1.21
C ILE A 152 -0.72 -12.66 -0.12
N ILE A 153 -0.01 -11.58 0.16
CA ILE A 153 1.17 -11.57 1.03
C ILE A 153 1.05 -10.44 2.04
N ASN A 154 1.32 -10.73 3.31
CA ASN A 154 1.51 -9.74 4.36
C ASN A 154 2.64 -10.21 5.26
N LYS A 155 3.73 -9.43 5.35
CA LYS A 155 4.96 -9.83 6.04
C LYS A 155 5.44 -11.17 5.48
N ASP A 156 5.55 -12.20 6.32
CA ASP A 156 5.99 -13.55 5.94
C ASP A 156 4.84 -14.51 5.65
N ASP A 157 3.58 -14.10 5.92
CA ASP A 157 2.41 -14.92 5.60
C ASP A 157 2.03 -14.77 4.12
N LYS A 158 1.64 -15.89 3.52
CA LYS A 158 1.19 -15.99 2.14
C LYS A 158 -0.05 -16.87 2.03
N ILE A 159 -0.98 -16.46 1.17
CA ILE A 159 -2.12 -17.24 0.70
C ILE A 159 -2.00 -17.35 -0.82
N GLU A 160 -2.21 -18.55 -1.36
CA GLU A 160 -2.06 -18.83 -2.77
C GLU A 160 -3.35 -19.40 -3.36
N PHE A 161 -3.70 -18.96 -4.56
CA PHE A 161 -4.84 -19.48 -5.32
C PHE A 161 -4.34 -20.11 -6.59
N TYR A 162 -4.91 -21.27 -6.89
CA TYR A 162 -4.52 -22.09 -8.02
C TYR A 162 -5.73 -22.37 -8.91
N THR A 163 -5.53 -22.44 -10.22
CA THR A 163 -6.57 -22.84 -11.19
C THR A 163 -6.15 -24.09 -11.93
N ASN A 164 -7.09 -24.98 -12.24
CA ASN A 164 -6.82 -26.20 -13.00
C ASN A 164 -7.29 -26.05 -14.46
N GLY A 165 -6.32 -25.91 -15.36
CA GLY A 165 -6.60 -25.73 -16.78
C GLY A 165 -7.25 -24.38 -17.14
N LEU A 166 -7.50 -24.20 -18.45
CA LEU A 166 -7.90 -22.92 -19.03
C LEU A 166 -9.34 -22.51 -18.67
N VAL A 167 -10.26 -23.47 -18.55
CA VAL A 167 -11.68 -23.18 -18.24
C VAL A 167 -11.82 -22.61 -16.83
N ASP A 168 -11.19 -23.26 -15.83
CA ASP A 168 -11.21 -22.78 -14.44
C ASP A 168 -10.54 -21.41 -14.30
N TYR A 169 -9.44 -21.20 -15.03
CA TYR A 169 -8.76 -19.91 -15.08
C TYR A 169 -9.64 -18.78 -15.64
N ASN A 170 -10.36 -19.01 -16.74
CA ASN A 170 -11.27 -18.01 -17.29
C ASN A 170 -12.44 -17.69 -16.35
N ILE A 171 -12.93 -18.67 -15.58
CA ILE A 171 -13.94 -18.43 -14.53
C ILE A 171 -13.35 -17.53 -13.43
N PHE A 172 -12.13 -17.82 -12.97
CA PHE A 172 -11.42 -17.01 -11.97
C PHE A 172 -11.21 -15.56 -12.45
N LEU A 173 -10.75 -15.38 -13.69
CA LEU A 173 -10.59 -14.05 -14.30
C LEU A 173 -11.93 -13.31 -14.42
N LYS A 174 -13.00 -13.99 -14.83
CA LYS A 174 -14.34 -13.39 -14.94
C LYS A 174 -14.81 -12.85 -13.59
N ASP A 175 -14.66 -13.63 -12.52
CA ASP A 175 -15.03 -13.20 -11.17
C ASP A 175 -14.24 -11.97 -10.74
N TYR A 176 -12.93 -11.95 -11.01
CA TYR A 176 -12.08 -10.80 -10.75
C TYR A 176 -12.53 -9.55 -11.51
N VAL A 177 -12.68 -9.68 -12.83
CA VAL A 177 -13.04 -8.57 -13.71
C VAL A 177 -14.40 -7.99 -13.32
N ASN A 178 -15.38 -8.82 -12.99
CA ASN A 178 -16.70 -8.35 -12.55
C ASN A 178 -16.61 -7.49 -11.28
N ILE A 179 -15.76 -7.86 -10.33
CA ILE A 179 -15.59 -7.14 -9.06
C ILE A 179 -14.75 -5.87 -9.22
N MET A 180 -13.74 -5.90 -10.08
CA MET A 180 -12.81 -4.77 -10.24
C MET A 180 -13.30 -3.71 -11.23
N ARG A 181 -14.22 -4.06 -12.15
CA ARG A 181 -14.84 -3.12 -13.11
C ARG A 181 -15.47 -1.90 -12.46
N GLU A 182 -16.01 -2.02 -11.24
CA GLU A 182 -16.63 -0.89 -10.51
C GLU A 182 -15.60 0.14 -10.01
N LEU A 183 -14.31 -0.20 -9.97
CA LEU A 183 -13.25 0.67 -9.47
C LEU A 183 -12.49 1.41 -10.55
N LEU A 184 -12.36 0.80 -11.72
CA LEU A 184 -11.60 1.33 -12.82
C LEU A 184 -12.40 2.48 -13.43
N PRO A 185 -11.82 3.69 -13.61
CA PRO A 185 -12.49 4.73 -14.38
C PRO A 185 -12.84 4.15 -15.74
N SER A 186 -14.10 4.30 -16.14
CA SER A 186 -14.80 3.55 -17.19
C SER A 186 -14.26 3.69 -18.62
N LYS A 187 -13.03 4.15 -18.81
CA LYS A 187 -12.43 4.34 -20.13
C LYS A 187 -10.93 4.01 -20.05
N LYS A 188 -10.53 3.01 -20.87
CA LYS A 188 -9.19 2.75 -21.43
C LYS A 188 -8.30 1.62 -20.92
N TYR A 189 -8.57 0.92 -19.83
CA TYR A 189 -7.67 -0.15 -19.38
C TYR A 189 -8.45 -1.38 -18.95
N PHE A 190 -9.06 -2.05 -19.92
CA PHE A 190 -9.30 -3.47 -19.74
C PHE A 190 -7.96 -4.16 -19.98
N ILE A 191 -7.38 -4.74 -18.93
CA ILE A 191 -6.26 -5.70 -19.04
C ILE A 191 -6.63 -6.85 -19.99
N HIS A 192 -7.93 -7.01 -20.28
CA HIS A 192 -8.54 -7.96 -21.17
C HIS A 192 -9.54 -7.24 -22.07
N ASP A 193 -9.12 -6.76 -23.26
CA ASP A 193 -10.03 -6.57 -24.41
C ASP A 193 -10.52 -7.95 -24.92
N VAL A 194 -10.95 -8.79 -23.98
CA VAL A 194 -11.52 -10.10 -24.27
C VAL A 194 -13.02 -9.86 -24.33
N ASP A 195 -13.52 -9.75 -25.56
CA ASP A 195 -14.94 -9.99 -25.82
C ASP A 195 -15.28 -11.33 -25.15
N ILE A 196 -16.13 -11.29 -24.13
CA ILE A 196 -16.65 -12.49 -23.50
C ILE A 196 -17.55 -13.13 -24.55
N ILE A 197 -16.99 -14.04 -25.35
CA ILE A 197 -17.76 -14.85 -26.29
C ILE A 197 -18.66 -15.72 -25.41
N HIS A 198 -19.94 -15.40 -25.42
CA HIS A 198 -20.98 -16.31 -24.96
C HIS A 198 -21.11 -17.41 -26.02
N GLU A 199 -20.61 -18.62 -25.73
CA GLU A 199 -21.12 -19.84 -26.36
C GLU A 199 -22.49 -20.20 -25.76
#